data_AF-A0A379T662-F1
#
_entry.id   AF-A0A379T662-F1
#
_cell.length_a   1.000
_cell.length_b   1.000
_cell.length_c   1.000
_cell.angle_alpha   90.00
_cell.angle_beta   90.00
_cell.angle_gamma   90.00
#
_symmetry.space_group_name_H-M   'P 1'
#
loop_
_entity.id
_entity.type
_entity.pdbx_description
1 polymer ?
#
loop_
_entity_poly.entity_id
_entity_poly.type
_entity_poly.pdbx_seq_one_letter_code
_entity_poly.pdbx_strand_id
1 'polypeptide(L)'
;MFNIESELLYAIAQQESAMKPGAIGHNRDGSTDIGLMQINSSHMKRLKKMGISEKQLLQDPCISVIVGASILSDMMKIYGYSWEAVGAYNAGTSPQRADIRKRYAKKIWENYKKLKEMPAEEKNKKLSIALNK
;
A
#
# COMPACT_ATOMS: atom_id res chain seq x y z
N MET A 1 -5.62 -11.81 -9.82
CA MET A 1 -4.48 -11.11 -9.17
C MET A 1 -4.23 -9.82 -9.94
N PHE A 2 -3.80 -8.73 -9.31
CA PHE A 2 -3.88 -7.37 -9.88
C PHE A 2 -2.77 -7.01 -10.90
N ASN A 3 -1.91 -7.95 -11.31
CA ASN A 3 -0.74 -7.71 -12.17
C ASN A 3 0.18 -6.58 -11.66
N ILE A 4 0.36 -6.50 -10.34
CA ILE A 4 1.27 -5.55 -9.68
C ILE A 4 2.48 -6.33 -9.16
N GLU A 5 3.67 -5.82 -9.40
CA GLU A 5 4.92 -6.44 -8.95
C GLU A 5 4.97 -6.54 -7.42
N SER A 6 5.41 -7.69 -6.90
CA SER A 6 5.57 -7.94 -5.46
C SER A 6 6.50 -6.93 -4.79
N GLU A 7 7.57 -6.54 -5.47
CA GLU A 7 8.54 -5.57 -4.99
C GLU A 7 7.92 -4.18 -4.83
N LEU A 8 6.96 -3.80 -5.69
CA LEU A 8 6.27 -2.52 -5.57
C LEU A 8 5.33 -2.53 -4.35
N LEU A 9 4.57 -3.61 -4.16
CA LEU A 9 3.71 -3.77 -2.99
C LEU A 9 4.53 -3.80 -1.69
N TYR A 10 5.67 -4.47 -1.68
CA TYR A 10 6.60 -4.45 -0.54
C TYR A 10 7.11 -3.02 -0.29
N ALA A 11 7.54 -2.29 -1.33
CA ALA A 11 8.04 -0.92 -1.18
C ALA A 11 6.99 0.02 -0.57
N ILE A 12 5.71 -0.16 -0.93
CA ILE A 12 4.58 0.56 -0.35
C ILE A 12 4.39 0.15 1.11
N ALA A 13 4.25 -1.15 1.43
CA ALA A 13 4.10 -1.63 2.80
C ALA A 13 5.23 -1.14 3.74
N GLN A 14 6.47 -1.13 3.22
CA GLN A 14 7.64 -0.64 3.93
C GLN A 14 7.55 0.85 4.26
N GLN A 15 7.02 1.66 3.33
CA GLN A 15 6.80 3.10 3.53
C GLN A 15 5.61 3.39 4.45
N GLU A 16 4.56 2.58 4.37
CA GLU A 16 3.30 2.78 5.09
C GLU A 16 3.41 2.39 6.57
N SER A 17 3.89 1.19 6.87
CA SER A 17 3.87 0.65 8.25
C SER A 17 5.23 0.23 8.79
N ALA A 18 6.30 0.41 8.01
CA ALA A 18 7.60 -0.20 8.29
C ALA A 18 7.52 -1.73 8.44
N MET A 19 6.63 -2.38 7.66
CA MET A 19 6.35 -3.82 7.71
C MET A 19 5.76 -4.29 9.05
N LYS A 20 4.87 -3.48 9.65
CA LYS A 20 4.18 -3.80 10.90
C LYS A 20 2.69 -4.05 10.63
N PRO A 21 2.20 -5.31 10.67
CA PRO A 21 0.81 -5.62 10.35
C PRO A 21 -0.22 -4.98 11.28
N GLY A 22 0.12 -4.79 12.56
CA GLY A 22 -0.76 -4.15 13.55
C GLY A 22 -0.69 -2.62 13.58
N ALA A 23 -0.12 -1.97 12.56
CA ALA A 23 0.02 -0.51 12.55
C ALA A 23 -1.34 0.20 12.42
N ILE A 24 -1.53 1.25 13.22
CA ILE A 24 -2.68 2.15 13.14
C ILE A 24 -2.14 3.58 13.05
N GLY A 25 -2.45 4.25 11.94
CA GLY A 25 -2.22 5.68 11.74
C GLY A 25 -3.48 6.47 12.11
N HIS A 26 -3.30 7.67 12.67
CA HIS A 26 -4.39 8.59 12.99
C HIS A 26 -4.22 9.89 12.20
N ASN A 27 -5.24 10.26 11.43
CA ASN A 27 -5.22 11.44 10.58
C ASN A 27 -5.93 12.63 11.23
N ARG A 28 -5.57 13.84 10.80
CA ARG A 28 -6.12 15.09 11.35
C ARG A 28 -7.62 15.27 11.08
N ASP A 29 -8.14 14.61 10.04
CA ASP A 29 -9.55 14.62 9.68
C ASP A 29 -10.38 13.58 10.47
N GLY A 30 -9.76 12.86 11.40
CA GLY A 30 -10.40 11.83 12.21
C GLY A 30 -10.45 10.45 11.56
N SER A 31 -10.00 10.31 10.30
CA SER A 31 -9.81 9.00 9.69
C SER A 31 -8.62 8.26 10.29
N THR A 32 -8.58 6.93 10.09
CA THR A 32 -7.49 6.07 10.56
C THR A 32 -6.98 5.22 9.42
N ASP A 33 -5.68 4.95 9.42
CA ASP A 33 -5.04 4.10 8.43
C ASP A 33 -4.66 2.76 9.08
N ILE A 34 -5.13 1.67 8.49
CA ILE A 34 -5.25 0.38 9.20
C ILE A 34 -4.38 -0.68 8.53
N GLY A 35 -3.52 -1.31 9.32
CA GLY A 35 -2.81 -2.52 8.95
C GLY A 35 -1.51 -2.29 8.18
N LEU A 36 -0.94 -3.38 7.64
CA LEU A 36 0.33 -3.41 6.91
C LEU A 36 0.40 -2.39 5.77
N MET A 37 -0.69 -2.25 5.00
CA MET A 37 -0.80 -1.34 3.86
C MET A 37 -1.45 0.00 4.20
N GLN A 38 -1.71 0.28 5.48
CA GLN A 38 -2.32 1.54 5.97
C GLN A 38 -3.60 1.90 5.20
N ILE A 39 -4.58 0.99 5.19
CA ILE A 39 -5.85 1.18 4.50
C ILE A 39 -6.69 2.22 5.25
N ASN A 40 -6.99 3.34 4.59
CA ASN A 40 -7.78 4.40 5.20
C ASN A 40 -9.22 3.96 5.54
N SER A 41 -9.71 4.37 6.71
CA SER A 41 -11.00 3.95 7.26
C SER A 41 -12.20 4.39 6.42
N SER A 42 -12.04 5.37 5.52
CA SER A 42 -13.05 5.74 4.52
C SER A 42 -13.47 4.58 3.60
N HIS A 43 -12.59 3.60 3.37
CA HIS A 43 -12.91 2.40 2.59
C HIS A 43 -13.75 1.37 3.36
N MET A 44 -13.84 1.47 4.70
CA MET A 44 -14.43 0.41 5.52
C MET A 44 -15.92 0.17 5.24
N LYS A 45 -16.67 1.19 4.81
CA LYS A 45 -18.08 1.01 4.42
C LYS A 45 -18.22 0.03 3.25
N ARG A 46 -17.31 0.08 2.27
CA ARG A 46 -17.27 -0.87 1.13
C ARG A 46 -16.72 -2.22 1.58
N LEU A 47 -15.62 -2.22 2.33
CA LEU A 47 -14.93 -3.44 2.75
C LEU A 47 -15.78 -4.32 3.68
N LYS A 48 -16.55 -3.71 4.60
CA LYS A 48 -17.48 -4.44 5.49
C LYS A 48 -18.55 -5.19 4.70
N LYS A 49 -19.05 -4.64 3.58
CA LYS A 49 -19.98 -5.33 2.68
C LYS A 49 -19.36 -6.53 1.97
N MET A 50 -18.04 -6.56 1.85
CA MET A 50 -17.27 -7.68 1.29
C MET A 50 -16.82 -8.66 2.38
N GLY A 51 -17.27 -8.50 3.63
CA GLY A 51 -16.87 -9.36 4.75
C GLY A 51 -15.48 -9.07 5.31
N ILE A 52 -14.88 -7.91 4.99
CA ILE A 52 -13.57 -7.50 5.49
C ILE A 52 -13.75 -6.48 6.63
N SER A 53 -13.25 -6.83 7.80
CA SER A 53 -13.26 -6.02 9.02
C SER A 53 -11.90 -5.35 9.28
N GLU A 54 -11.90 -4.31 10.13
CA GLU A 54 -10.67 -3.65 10.60
C GLU A 54 -9.77 -4.63 11.36
N LYS A 55 -10.39 -5.53 12.14
CA LYS A 55 -9.67 -6.60 12.84
C LYS A 55 -8.92 -7.51 11.87
N GLN A 56 -9.54 -7.90 10.76
CA GLN A 56 -8.86 -8.70 9.72
C GLN A 56 -7.70 -7.93 9.09
N LEU A 57 -7.86 -6.64 8.81
CA LEU A 57 -6.75 -5.81 8.27
C LEU A 57 -5.55 -5.71 9.23
N LEU A 58 -5.78 -5.80 10.54
CA LEU A 58 -4.74 -5.75 11.57
C LEU A 58 -4.10 -7.11 11.87
N GLN A 59 -4.84 -8.20 11.68
CA GLN A 59 -4.40 -9.55 12.06
C GLN A 59 -3.91 -10.39 10.87
N ASP A 60 -4.35 -10.06 9.65
CA ASP A 60 -3.98 -10.77 8.44
C ASP A 60 -3.28 -9.83 7.45
N PRO A 61 -1.93 -9.87 7.38
CA PRO A 61 -1.17 -9.04 6.45
C PRO A 61 -1.50 -9.35 4.99
N CYS A 62 -1.91 -10.58 4.66
CA CYS A 62 -2.31 -10.93 3.30
C CYS A 62 -3.60 -10.20 2.90
N ILE A 63 -4.60 -10.14 3.80
CA ILE A 63 -5.82 -9.36 3.54
C ILE A 63 -5.45 -7.88 3.35
N SER A 64 -4.58 -7.33 4.20
CA SER A 64 -4.11 -5.95 4.06
C SER A 64 -3.46 -5.69 2.69
N VAL A 65 -2.56 -6.59 2.24
CA VAL A 65 -1.90 -6.53 0.92
C VAL A 65 -2.91 -6.64 -0.22
N ILE A 66 -3.86 -7.57 -0.16
CA ILE A 66 -4.88 -7.75 -1.21
C ILE A 66 -5.75 -6.49 -1.32
N VAL A 67 -6.18 -5.93 -0.19
CA VAL A 67 -7.00 -4.70 -0.19
C VAL A 67 -6.19 -3.51 -0.72
N GLY A 68 -4.96 -3.33 -0.25
CA GLY A 68 -4.06 -2.27 -0.73
C GLY A 68 -3.81 -2.39 -2.24
N ALA A 69 -3.54 -3.60 -2.73
CA ALA A 69 -3.36 -3.85 -4.15
C ALA A 69 -4.63 -3.57 -4.98
N SER A 70 -5.82 -3.83 -4.41
CA SER A 70 -7.09 -3.47 -5.08
C SER A 70 -7.26 -1.96 -5.21
N ILE A 71 -6.91 -1.19 -4.18
CA ILE A 71 -6.99 0.28 -4.20
C ILE A 71 -5.96 0.85 -5.16
N LEU A 72 -4.72 0.32 -5.14
CA LEU A 72 -3.69 0.70 -6.11
C LEU A 72 -4.12 0.38 -7.55
N SER A 73 -4.77 -0.77 -7.78
CA SER A 73 -5.32 -1.11 -9.09
C SER A 73 -6.41 -0.12 -9.52
N ASP A 74 -7.27 0.33 -8.60
CA ASP A 74 -8.25 1.39 -8.89
C ASP A 74 -7.56 2.70 -9.31
N MET A 75 -6.43 3.07 -8.69
CA MET A 75 -5.64 4.23 -9.13
C MET A 75 -4.98 4.01 -10.50
N MET A 76 -4.50 2.78 -10.76
CA MET A 76 -3.89 2.42 -12.04
C MET A 76 -4.90 2.40 -13.20
N LYS A 77 -6.19 2.17 -12.94
CA LYS A 77 -7.24 2.33 -13.96
C LYS A 77 -7.39 3.80 -14.41
N ILE A 78 -7.04 4.75 -13.54
CA ILE A 78 -7.18 6.18 -13.80
C ILE A 78 -5.91 6.74 -14.45
N TYR A 79 -4.74 6.41 -13.89
CA TYR A 79 -3.45 7.00 -14.31
C TYR A 79 -2.53 6.04 -15.06
N GLY A 80 -3.02 4.85 -15.42
CA GLY A 80 -2.19 3.76 -15.95
C GLY A 80 -1.27 3.15 -14.89
N TYR A 81 -0.48 2.15 -15.29
CA TYR A 81 0.58 1.60 -14.44
C TYR A 81 1.74 2.61 -14.36
N SER A 82 1.63 3.57 -13.44
CA SER A 82 2.50 4.75 -13.38
C SER A 82 2.81 5.18 -11.95
N TRP A 83 3.86 6.00 -11.81
CA TRP A 83 4.20 6.64 -10.54
C TRP A 83 3.12 7.61 -10.05
N GLU A 84 2.32 8.16 -10.96
CA GLU A 84 1.16 8.98 -10.59
C GLU A 84 0.09 8.14 -9.87
N ALA A 85 -0.17 6.91 -10.34
CA ALA A 85 -1.07 5.97 -9.66
C ALA A 85 -0.54 5.59 -8.25
N VAL A 86 0.77 5.37 -8.12
CA VAL A 86 1.41 5.11 -6.82
C VAL A 86 1.26 6.31 -5.89
N GLY A 87 1.46 7.53 -6.38
CA GLY A 87 1.20 8.75 -5.62
C GLY A 87 -0.27 8.89 -5.21
N ALA A 88 -1.18 8.55 -6.12
CA ALA A 88 -2.63 8.64 -5.89
C ALA A 88 -3.14 7.66 -4.84
N TYR A 89 -2.44 6.53 -4.62
CA TYR A 89 -2.73 5.63 -3.50
C TYR A 89 -2.72 6.36 -2.16
N ASN A 90 -1.73 7.24 -1.94
CA ASN A 90 -1.59 7.99 -0.70
C ASN A 90 -2.39 9.30 -0.68
N ALA A 91 -2.38 10.05 -1.78
CA ALA A 91 -2.95 11.41 -1.77
C ALA A 91 -4.34 11.52 -2.41
N GLY A 92 -4.83 10.47 -3.08
CA GLY A 92 -6.06 10.51 -3.87
C GLY A 92 -5.91 11.29 -5.19
N THR A 93 -7.02 11.42 -5.91
CA THR A 93 -7.05 11.87 -7.32
C THR A 93 -7.29 13.39 -7.52
N SER A 94 -7.50 14.13 -6.43
CA SER A 94 -7.70 15.59 -6.49
C SER A 94 -6.54 16.27 -7.24
N PRO A 95 -6.80 17.13 -8.25
CA PRO A 95 -5.74 17.81 -8.99
C PRO A 95 -4.82 18.66 -8.10
N GLN A 96 -5.36 19.24 -7.02
CA GLN A 96 -4.62 20.07 -6.06
C GLN A 96 -3.57 19.29 -5.26
N ARG A 97 -3.59 17.95 -5.34
CA ARG A 97 -2.66 17.06 -4.62
C ARG A 97 -1.54 16.48 -5.48
N ALA A 98 -1.38 16.95 -6.72
CA ALA A 98 -0.34 16.47 -7.64
C ALA A 98 1.08 16.49 -7.02
N ASP A 99 1.45 17.57 -6.31
CA ASP A 99 2.76 17.65 -5.66
C ASP A 99 2.92 16.66 -4.51
N ILE A 100 1.84 16.37 -3.78
CA ILE A 100 1.85 15.36 -2.70
C ILE A 100 2.05 13.97 -3.32
N ARG A 101 1.32 13.66 -4.41
CA ARG A 101 1.48 12.40 -5.16
C ARG A 101 2.92 12.22 -5.64
N LYS A 102 3.50 13.25 -6.26
CA LYS A 102 4.88 13.22 -6.75
C LYS A 102 5.90 12.96 -5.64
N ARG A 103 5.73 13.62 -4.49
CA ARG A 103 6.61 13.41 -3.32
C ARG A 103 6.49 12.00 -2.77
N TYR A 104 5.27 11.47 -2.63
CA TYR A 104 5.06 10.10 -2.16
C TYR A 104 5.64 9.08 -3.14
N ALA A 105 5.32 9.22 -4.43
CA ALA A 105 5.83 8.33 -5.48
C ALA A 105 7.36 8.27 -5.52
N LYS A 106 8.04 9.41 -5.29
CA LYS A 106 9.51 9.44 -5.19
C LYS A 106 10.03 8.57 -4.04
N LYS A 107 9.40 8.62 -2.86
CA LYS A 107 9.79 7.76 -1.72
C LYS A 107 9.62 6.28 -2.05
N ILE A 108 8.51 5.92 -2.70
CA ILE A 108 8.26 4.53 -3.12
C ILE A 108 9.27 4.10 -4.17
N TRP A 109 9.60 4.95 -5.15
CA TRP A 109 10.61 4.67 -6.16
C TRP A 109 11.99 4.40 -5.54
N GLU A 110 12.41 5.18 -4.54
CA GLU A 110 13.68 4.97 -3.84
C GLU A 110 13.73 3.61 -3.11
N ASN A 111 12.63 3.22 -2.46
CA ASN A 111 12.53 1.91 -1.81
C ASN A 111 12.47 0.77 -2.83
N TYR A 112 11.68 0.95 -3.89
CA TYR A 112 11.51 -0.01 -4.98
C TYR A 112 12.81 -0.27 -5.72
N LYS A 113 13.55 0.77 -6.09
CA LYS A 113 14.84 0.68 -6.78
C LYS A 113 15.83 -0.19 -6.00
N LYS A 114 15.96 0.03 -4.68
CA LYS A 114 16.82 -0.78 -3.81
C LYS A 114 16.43 -2.26 -3.83
N LEU A 115 15.14 -2.58 -3.90
CA LEU A 115 14.68 -3.97 -4.01
C LEU A 115 14.99 -4.56 -5.38
N LYS A 116 14.89 -3.79 -6.46
CA LYS A 116 15.20 -4.27 -7.82
C LYS A 116 16.70 -4.51 -8.04
N GLU A 117 17.55 -3.76 -7.36
CA GLU A 117 19.01 -3.91 -7.41
C GLU A 117 19.54 -5.01 -6.48
N MET A 118 18.70 -5.56 -5.60
CA MET A 118 19.08 -6.60 -4.63
C MET A 118 19.27 -7.96 -5.30
N PRO A 119 20.27 -8.77 -4.87
CA PRO A 119 20.42 -10.15 -5.33
C PRO A 119 19.13 -10.96 -5.13
N ALA A 120 18.81 -11.84 -6.08
CA ALA A 120 17.53 -12.55 -6.10
C ALA A 120 17.26 -13.36 -4.82
N GLU A 121 18.28 -14.00 -4.26
CA GLU A 121 18.17 -14.79 -3.03
C GLU A 121 17.80 -13.92 -1.82
N GLU A 122 18.51 -12.81 -1.62
CA GLU A 122 18.23 -11.86 -0.54
C GLU A 122 16.84 -11.23 -0.70
N LYS A 123 16.49 -10.86 -1.94
CA LYS A 123 15.18 -10.29 -2.28
C LYS A 123 14.04 -11.27 -1.96
N ASN A 124 14.17 -12.53 -2.38
CA ASN A 124 13.15 -13.56 -2.15
C ASN A 124 12.97 -13.85 -0.65
N LYS A 125 14.07 -13.87 0.11
CA LYS A 125 14.02 -13.99 1.58
C LYS A 125 13.28 -12.81 2.22
N LYS A 126 13.47 -11.59 1.72
CA LYS A 126 12.81 -10.39 2.24
C LYS A 126 11.31 -10.39 1.94
N LEU A 127 10.93 -10.73 0.70
CA LEU A 127 9.53 -10.82 0.27
C LEU A 127 8.75 -11.91 1.01
N SER A 128 9.38 -13.05 1.32
CA SER A 128 8.71 -14.14 2.06
C SER A 128 8.52 -13.83 3.54
N ILE A 129 9.46 -13.14 4.19
CA ILE A 129 9.31 -12.73 5.60
C ILE A 129 8.19 -11.70 5.78
N ALA A 130 7.95 -10.84 4.79
CA ALA A 130 6.90 -9.82 4.82
C ALA A 130 5.48 -10.38 4.98
N LEU A 131 5.24 -11.61 4.54
CA LEU A 131 3.93 -12.26 4.56
C LEU A 131 3.75 -13.19 5.76
N ASN A 132 4.83 -13.46 6.51
CA ASN A 132 4.89 -14.40 7.63
C ASN A 132 5.09 -13.71 8.99
N LYS A 133 5.10 -12.38 9.04
CA LYS A 133 5.12 -11.56 10.26
C LYS A 133 3.78 -10.88 10.44
#